data_AF-A0A9X3PH31-F1
#
_entry.id   AF-A0A9X3PH31-F1
#
_cell.length_a   1.000
_cell.length_b   1.000
_cell.length_c   1.000
_cell.angle_alpha   90.00
_cell.angle_beta   90.00
_cell.angle_gamma   90.00
#
_symmetry.space_group_name_H-M   'P 1'
#
loop_
_entity.id
_entity.type
_entity.pdbx_description
1 polymer ?
#
loop_
_entity_poly.entity_id
_entity_poly.type
_entity_poly.pdbx_seq_one_letter_code
_entity_poly.pdbx_strand_id
1 'polypeptide(L)'
;MLAADRAGRRRWWEAIAEPLSEREREVARLVARGLTNAEIAAELFNRTGTVKNHLANVQRRLGVRNRVEIAAWAWSTGEVSA
;
A
#
# COMPACT_ATOMS: atom_id res chain seq x y z
N MET A 1 -18.05 -1.71 -16.92
CA MET A 1 -16.70 -1.13 -16.93
C MET A 1 -15.74 -2.20 -16.43
N LEU A 2 -15.02 -2.77 -17.38
CA LEU A 2 -14.44 -4.11 -17.35
C LEU A 2 -13.55 -4.36 -16.13
N ALA A 3 -13.72 -5.53 -15.53
CA ALA A 3 -12.72 -6.16 -14.70
C ALA A 3 -11.45 -6.30 -15.56
N ALA A 4 -10.56 -5.30 -15.50
CA ALA A 4 -9.20 -5.44 -15.97
C ALA A 4 -8.69 -6.77 -15.41
N ASP A 5 -8.33 -7.67 -16.32
CA ASP A 5 -7.86 -9.02 -16.07
C ASP A 5 -7.01 -9.07 -14.78
N ARG A 6 -7.35 -10.01 -13.88
CA ARG A 6 -6.61 -10.19 -12.61
C ARG A 6 -5.14 -10.42 -12.87
N ALA A 7 -4.78 -11.13 -13.96
CA ALA A 7 -3.40 -11.33 -14.35
C ALA A 7 -2.78 -10.04 -14.91
N GLY A 8 -3.53 -9.28 -15.70
CA GLY A 8 -3.24 -7.89 -16.08
C GLY A 8 -2.84 -7.06 -14.87
N ARG A 9 -3.74 -6.76 -13.93
CA ARG A 9 -3.38 -5.90 -12.78
C ARG A 9 -2.16 -6.40 -11.98
N ARG A 10 -2.01 -7.73 -11.80
CA ARG A 10 -0.83 -8.30 -11.13
C ARG A 10 0.47 -7.97 -11.87
N ARG A 11 0.53 -8.19 -13.19
CA ARG A 11 1.71 -7.85 -14.00
C ARG A 11 2.05 -6.36 -13.94
N TRP A 12 1.06 -5.48 -13.82
CA TRP A 12 1.28 -4.03 -13.76
C TRP A 12 1.84 -3.59 -12.38
N TRP A 13 1.50 -4.30 -11.30
CA TRP A 13 2.08 -4.06 -9.97
C TRP A 13 3.41 -4.79 -9.75
N GLU A 14 3.66 -5.89 -10.46
CA GLU A 14 4.98 -6.54 -10.51
C GLU A 14 5.98 -5.72 -11.34
N ALA A 15 5.51 -4.94 -12.31
CA ALA A 15 6.34 -4.10 -13.18
C ALA A 15 6.67 -2.70 -12.61
N ILE A 16 6.45 -2.47 -11.31
CA ILE A 16 6.81 -1.18 -10.69
C ILE A 16 8.34 -1.01 -10.78
N ALA A 17 8.76 0.02 -11.51
CA ALA A 17 10.18 0.28 -11.81
C ALA A 17 11.05 0.42 -10.55
N GLU A 18 10.47 0.85 -9.43
CA GLU A 18 11.15 0.89 -8.13
C GLU A 18 10.28 0.27 -7.02
N PRO A 19 10.69 -0.85 -6.41
CA PRO A 19 9.92 -1.51 -5.35
C PRO A 19 9.85 -0.67 -4.07
N LEU A 20 8.67 -0.63 -3.43
CA LEU A 20 8.47 0.09 -2.15
C LEU A 20 9.61 -0.19 -1.15
N SER A 21 10.03 0.85 -0.44
CA SER A 21 10.96 0.71 0.69
C SER A 21 10.33 -0.16 1.78
N GLU A 22 11.17 -0.73 2.65
CA GLU A 22 10.68 -1.59 3.74
C GLU A 22 9.65 -0.87 4.62
N ARG A 23 9.91 0.40 4.95
CA ARG A 23 8.98 1.22 5.73
C ARG A 23 7.66 1.51 5.02
N GLU A 24 7.70 1.74 3.71
CA GLU A 24 6.50 1.93 2.89
C GLU A 24 5.68 0.63 2.79
N ARG A 25 6.33 -0.53 2.69
CA ARG A 25 5.64 -1.83 2.71
C ARG A 25 4.98 -2.07 4.06
N GLU A 26 5.68 -1.79 5.15
CA GLU A 26 5.13 -1.92 6.50
C GLU A 26 3.89 -1.05 6.68
N VAL A 27 3.94 0.23 6.28
CA VAL A 27 2.76 1.12 6.27
C VAL A 27 1.65 0.55 5.40
N ALA A 28 1.95 0.05 4.20
CA ALA A 28 0.96 -0.54 3.30
C ALA A 28 0.29 -1.79 3.90
N ARG A 29 1.04 -2.65 4.60
CA ARG A 29 0.51 -3.83 5.30
C ARG A 29 -0.44 -3.43 6.43
N LEU A 30 -0.08 -2.43 7.23
CA LEU A 30 -0.95 -1.95 8.31
C LEU A 30 -2.23 -1.28 7.76
N VAL A 31 -2.13 -0.55 6.65
CA VAL A 31 -3.32 -0.05 5.93
C VAL A 31 -4.20 -1.20 5.47
N ALA A 32 -3.62 -2.26 4.92
CA ALA A 32 -4.34 -3.42 4.43
C ALA A 32 -5.04 -4.21 5.56
N ARG A 33 -4.51 -4.13 6.79
CA ARG A 33 -5.13 -4.63 8.02
C ARG A 33 -6.20 -3.70 8.61
N GLY A 34 -6.45 -2.54 8.00
CA GLY A 34 -7.52 -1.63 8.39
C GLY A 34 -7.13 -0.52 9.36
N LEU A 35 -5.86 -0.40 9.76
CA LEU A 35 -5.43 0.59 10.74
C LEU A 35 -5.53 2.02 10.20
N THR A 36 -6.01 2.94 11.02
CA THR A 36 -6.00 4.39 10.79
C THR A 36 -4.58 4.96 10.84
N ASN A 37 -4.37 6.18 10.32
CA ASN A 37 -3.05 6.81 10.37
C ASN A 37 -2.55 7.03 11.81
N ALA A 38 -3.46 7.21 12.77
CA ALA A 38 -3.13 7.37 14.19
C ALA A 38 -2.65 6.05 14.80
N GLU A 39 -3.33 4.95 14.51
CA GLU A 39 -2.92 3.61 14.96
C GLU A 39 -1.59 3.19 14.31
N ILE A 40 -1.43 3.43 13.01
CA ILE A 40 -0.15 3.20 12.32
C ILE A 40 0.96 4.04 12.96
N ALA A 41 0.69 5.31 13.28
CA ALA A 41 1.68 6.16 13.91
C ALA A 41 2.09 5.63 15.29
N ALA A 42 1.13 5.13 16.08
CA ALA A 42 1.40 4.50 17.37
C ALA A 42 2.22 3.21 17.23
N GLU A 43 1.79 2.29 16.36
CA GLU A 43 2.46 1.00 16.10
C GLU A 43 3.91 1.20 15.65
N LEU A 44 4.13 2.22 14.84
CA LEU A 44 5.40 2.48 14.18
C LEU A 44 6.26 3.51 14.91
N PHE A 45 5.88 3.94 16.13
CA PHE A 45 6.56 4.98 16.93
C PHE A 45 6.85 6.27 16.13
N ASN A 46 5.85 6.71 15.38
CA ASN A 46 5.94 7.79 14.40
C ASN A 46 4.89 8.88 14.67
N ARG A 47 5.01 10.01 13.97
CA ARG A 47 3.95 11.04 13.93
C ARG A 47 2.95 10.74 12.83
N THR A 48 1.70 11.13 13.02
CA THR A 48 0.62 10.98 12.02
C THR A 48 0.95 11.66 10.69
N GLY A 49 1.66 12.80 10.74
CA GLY A 49 2.16 13.48 9.54
C GLY A 49 3.17 12.65 8.74
N THR A 50 4.07 11.96 9.44
CA THR A 50 5.04 11.02 8.81
C THR A 50 4.32 9.88 8.12
N VAL A 51 3.26 9.33 8.75
CA VAL A 51 2.42 8.29 8.11
C VAL A 51 1.75 8.81 6.85
N LYS A 52 1.19 10.03 6.88
CA LYS A 52 0.59 10.66 5.67
C LYS A 52 1.62 10.79 4.54
N ASN A 53 2.86 11.15 4.85
CA ASN A 53 3.93 11.25 3.85
C ASN A 53 4.28 9.88 3.26
N HIS A 54 4.40 8.83 4.08
CA HIS A 54 4.59 7.47 3.58
C HIS A 54 3.43 7.04 2.68
N LEU A 55 2.18 7.31 3.05
CA LEU A 55 1.02 6.98 2.22
C LEU A 55 1.01 7.70 0.87
N ALA A 56 1.37 8.99 0.84
CA ALA A 56 1.50 9.74 -0.40
C ALA A 56 2.59 9.15 -1.32
N ASN A 57 3.73 8.76 -0.74
CA ASN A 57 4.80 8.10 -1.50
C ASN A 57 4.37 6.73 -2.01
N VAL A 58 3.72 5.91 -1.18
CA VAL A 58 3.16 4.61 -1.60
C VAL A 58 2.18 4.80 -2.77
N GLN A 59 1.25 5.75 -2.66
CA GLN A 59 0.29 6.06 -3.73
C GLN A 59 0.99 6.42 -5.04
N ARG A 60 1.96 7.34 -4.98
CA ARG A 60 2.76 7.76 -6.13
C ARG A 60 3.50 6.60 -6.77
N ARG A 61 4.12 5.73 -5.97
CA ARG A 61 4.93 4.60 -6.45
C ARG A 61 4.10 3.45 -7.02
N LEU A 62 2.95 3.16 -6.40
CA LEU A 62 2.03 2.12 -6.87
C LEU A 62 1.12 2.61 -8.00
N GLY A 63 1.05 3.92 -8.28
CA GLY A 63 0.12 4.51 -9.23
C GLY A 63 -1.35 4.43 -8.80
N VAL A 64 -1.59 4.40 -7.49
CA VAL A 64 -2.94 4.26 -6.90
C VAL A 64 -3.40 5.56 -6.25
N ARG A 65 -4.71 5.75 -6.16
CA ARG A 65 -5.32 7.04 -5.80
C ARG A 65 -5.76 7.12 -4.36
N ASN A 66 -5.90 5.99 -3.69
CA ASN A 66 -6.43 5.95 -2.34
C ASN A 66 -5.92 4.74 -1.56
N ARG A 67 -6.16 4.76 -0.24
CA ARG A 67 -5.73 3.71 0.68
C ARG A 67 -6.40 2.36 0.46
N VAL A 68 -7.61 2.33 -0.13
CA VAL A 68 -8.31 1.07 -0.44
C VAL A 68 -7.59 0.37 -1.58
N GLU A 69 -7.14 1.12 -2.58
CA GLU A 69 -6.30 0.59 -3.66
C GLU A 69 -4.92 0.13 -3.14
N ILE A 70 -4.33 0.78 -2.12
CA ILE A 70 -3.13 0.27 -1.41
C ILE A 70 -3.40 -1.08 -0.73
N ALA A 71 -4.52 -1.18 -0.02
CA ALA A 71 -4.91 -2.43 0.65
C ALA A 71 -5.11 -3.56 -0.37
N ALA A 72 -5.82 -3.26 -1.47
CA ALA A 72 -6.05 -4.21 -2.55
C ALA A 72 -4.73 -4.69 -3.17
N TRP A 73 -3.78 -3.77 -3.39
CA TRP A 73 -2.43 -4.13 -3.84
C TRP A 73 -1.77 -5.12 -2.88
N ALA A 74 -1.69 -4.79 -1.59
CA ALA A 74 -0.97 -5.59 -0.59
C ALA A 74 -1.52 -7.02 -0.46
N TRP A 75 -2.85 -7.20 -0.52
CA TRP A 75 -3.48 -8.51 -0.54
C TRP A 75 -3.24 -9.26 -1.87
N SER A 76 -3.28 -8.55 -3.00
CA SER A 76 -3.12 -9.17 -4.32
C SER A 76 -1.70 -9.63 -4.64
N THR A 77 -0.70 -9.02 -4.00
CA THR A 77 0.73 -9.33 -4.18
C THR A 77 1.26 -10.30 -3.11
N GLY A 78 0.46 -10.64 -2.11
CA GLY A 78 0.88 -11.49 -0.99
C GLY A 78 1.72 -10.77 0.07
N GLU A 79 1.87 -9.45 -0.01
CA GLU A 79 2.48 -8.64 1.06
C GLU A 79 1.70 -8.77 2.38
N VAL A 80 0.39 -9.05 2.29
CA VAL A 80 -0.43 -9.55 3.37
C VAL A 80 -1.06 -10.87 2.94
N SER A 81 -1.06 -11.85 3.85
CA SER A 81 -1.71 -13.15 3.70
C SER A 81 -2.79 -13.30 4.76
N ALA A 82 -3.79 -14.16 4.48
CA ALA A 82 -4.95 -14.39 5.34
C ALA A 82 -4.60 -15.25 6.54
#